data_AF-A0A9Q1L3U1-F1
#
_entry.id   AF-A0A9Q1L3U1-F1
#
_cell.length_a   1.000
_cell.length_b   1.000
_cell.length_c   1.000
_cell.angle_alpha   90.00
_cell.angle_beta   90.00
_cell.angle_gamma   90.00
#
_symmetry.space_group_name_H-M   'P 1'
#
loop_
_entity.id
_entity.type
_entity.pdbx_description
1 polymer ?
#
loop_
_entity_poly.entity_id
_entity_poly.type
_entity_poly.pdbx_seq_one_letter_code
_entity_poly.pdbx_strand_id
1 'polypeptide(L)'
;MLNAHSLSGYVNGSVYCTDFEVDESRTSVRAFSDRPHSMVSGFAKAERTLKCLFLRKFHLWPRFQVYVSQDLERDPPEVVDVRVPMSTYMIGIQKAVIEVMDACLKEMRKTNKVDVEDLTVENGLFKSFDEIVRRQLDPIWHTLGKRARQLVSDLKTLRKLLDYLVRYDAVTYLKYLDSLRASESFRSVWIFAESSYKIFEYAKKRVYHFGRSDSGELGQSKTASTKKRKLLMTARRMKISQQVQRAGLFWRKSWRSHQSGRSYL
;
A
#
# COMPACT_ATOMS: atom_id res chain seq x y z
N MET A 1 -29.04 26.12 0.43
CA MET A 1 -28.32 26.22 1.73
C MET A 1 -26.84 26.31 1.44
N LEU A 2 -26.17 27.43 1.74
CA LEU A 2 -24.71 27.49 1.68
C LEU A 2 -24.14 26.69 2.86
N ASN A 3 -23.16 25.85 2.59
CA ASN A 3 -22.43 25.13 3.63
C ASN A 3 -21.48 26.12 4.33
N ALA A 4 -21.57 26.25 5.66
CA ALA A 4 -20.79 27.25 6.38
C ALA A 4 -19.26 27.04 6.24
N HIS A 5 -18.82 25.80 6.03
CA HIS A 5 -17.40 25.47 5.89
C HIS A 5 -16.76 25.90 4.56
N SER A 6 -17.54 26.23 3.53
CA SER A 6 -17.02 26.73 2.25
C SER A 6 -16.77 28.25 2.27
N LEU A 7 -17.20 28.94 3.33
CA LEU A 7 -16.97 30.36 3.50
C LEU A 7 -15.52 30.60 3.96
N SER A 8 -14.67 30.87 2.99
CA SER A 8 -13.35 31.46 3.17
C SER A 8 -13.53 32.98 3.21
N GLY A 9 -12.90 33.67 4.17
CA GLY A 9 -13.06 35.11 4.42
C GLY A 9 -12.69 36.07 3.26
N TYR A 10 -12.39 35.54 2.07
CA TYR A 10 -12.06 36.29 0.85
C TYR A 10 -13.05 36.06 -0.30
N VAL A 11 -14.07 35.23 -0.15
CA VAL A 11 -14.97 34.84 -1.25
C VAL A 11 -16.33 35.54 -1.11
N ASN A 12 -16.90 35.93 -2.25
CA ASN A 12 -18.19 36.59 -2.54
C ASN A 12 -19.39 36.28 -1.60
N GLY A 13 -19.36 35.18 -0.84
CA GLY A 13 -20.35 34.85 0.19
C GLY A 13 -20.44 35.89 1.33
N SER A 14 -19.37 36.64 1.59
CA SER A 14 -19.38 37.74 2.57
C SER A 14 -20.25 38.92 2.13
N VAL A 15 -20.29 39.21 0.83
CA VAL A 15 -21.07 40.33 0.26
C VAL A 15 -22.56 40.09 0.43
N TYR A 16 -23.02 38.87 0.17
CA TYR A 16 -24.43 38.53 0.37
C TYR A 16 -24.84 38.63 1.84
N CYS A 17 -23.96 38.31 2.79
CA CYS A 17 -24.29 38.39 4.21
C CYS A 17 -24.34 39.83 4.72
N THR A 18 -23.53 40.73 4.16
CA THR A 18 -23.58 42.17 4.48
C THR A 18 -24.83 42.85 3.93
N ASP A 19 -25.36 42.41 2.78
CA ASP A 19 -26.60 42.98 2.22
C ASP A 19 -27.86 42.60 3.04
N PHE A 20 -27.82 41.47 3.77
CA PHE A 20 -28.91 41.03 4.66
C PHE A 20 -29.02 41.85 5.95
N GLU A 21 -27.99 42.64 6.31
CA GLU A 21 -27.99 43.51 7.49
C GLU A 21 -28.89 44.75 7.29
N VAL A 22 -29.31 45.05 6.05
CA VAL A 22 -30.14 46.23 5.72
C VAL A 22 -31.65 46.01 6.00
N ASP A 23 -32.11 44.77 6.18
CA ASP A 23 -33.53 44.45 6.43
C ASP A 23 -33.74 44.00 7.89
N GLU A 24 -33.59 44.93 8.82
CA GLU A 24 -33.74 44.70 10.26
C GLU A 24 -35.21 44.57 10.67
N SER A 25 -35.64 43.35 11.00
CA SER A 25 -36.52 43.07 12.16
C SER A 25 -36.92 41.61 12.32
N ARG A 26 -36.72 40.72 11.32
CA ARG A 26 -37.24 39.33 11.37
C ARG A 26 -36.34 38.22 10.83
N THR A 27 -35.13 38.51 10.39
CA THR A 27 -34.26 37.53 9.71
C THR A 27 -33.28 36.88 10.69
N SER A 28 -33.59 35.64 11.14
CA SER A 28 -32.63 34.83 11.91
C SER A 28 -31.72 34.04 10.96
N VAL A 29 -30.44 34.37 10.90
CA VAL A 29 -29.46 33.59 10.13
C VAL A 29 -29.11 32.30 10.89
N ARG A 30 -29.24 31.16 10.22
CA ARG A 30 -28.81 29.85 10.73
C ARG A 30 -27.87 29.21 9.73
N ALA A 31 -26.74 28.70 10.21
CA ALA A 31 -25.73 28.08 9.39
C ALA A 31 -25.44 26.66 9.90
N PHE A 32 -25.34 25.73 8.96
CA PHE A 32 -25.03 24.33 9.25
C PHE A 32 -23.72 23.93 8.57
N SER A 33 -22.96 23.07 9.23
CA SER A 33 -21.75 22.46 8.68
C SER A 33 -21.67 21.01 9.13
N ASP A 34 -21.44 20.13 8.16
CA ASP A 34 -21.18 18.70 8.33
C ASP A 34 -19.68 18.38 8.47
N ARG A 35 -18.80 19.38 8.29
CA ARG A 35 -17.34 19.23 8.33
C ARG A 35 -16.71 20.16 9.38
N PRO A 36 -16.63 19.76 10.66
CA PRO A 36 -15.99 20.59 11.69
C PRO A 36 -14.47 20.75 11.44
N HIS A 37 -13.81 19.74 10.87
CA HIS A 37 -12.36 19.78 10.62
C HIS A 37 -11.95 20.92 9.67
N SER A 38 -12.75 21.21 8.65
CA SER A 38 -12.47 22.30 7.70
C SER A 38 -12.72 23.69 8.30
N MET A 39 -13.40 23.80 9.44
CA MET A 39 -13.53 25.07 10.17
C MET A 39 -12.36 25.35 11.11
N VAL A 40 -11.61 24.31 11.49
CA VAL A 40 -10.40 24.40 12.31
C VAL A 40 -9.14 24.47 11.43
N SER A 41 -9.28 24.33 10.11
CA SER A 41 -8.15 24.43 9.19
C SER A 41 -7.59 25.86 9.12
N GLY A 42 -6.33 26.05 9.52
CA GLY A 42 -5.63 27.34 9.46
C GLY A 42 -5.90 28.25 10.65
N PHE A 43 -5.46 29.51 10.57
CA PHE A 43 -5.56 30.45 11.69
C PHE A 43 -6.97 31.06 11.82
N ALA A 44 -7.61 30.83 12.97
CA ALA A 44 -8.87 31.46 13.40
C ALA A 44 -10.04 31.38 12.38
N LYS A 45 -10.09 30.34 11.54
CA LYS A 45 -11.09 30.23 10.47
C LYS A 45 -12.53 30.18 11.02
N ALA A 46 -12.78 29.41 12.07
CA ALA A 46 -14.10 29.32 12.70
C ALA A 46 -14.62 30.70 13.19
N GLU A 47 -13.76 31.48 13.84
CA GLU A 47 -14.10 32.82 14.32
C GLU A 47 -14.41 33.77 13.15
N ARG A 48 -13.59 33.74 12.09
CA ARG A 48 -13.82 34.53 10.87
C ARG A 48 -15.16 34.16 10.22
N THR A 49 -15.47 32.87 10.10
CA THR A 49 -16.74 32.41 9.54
C THR A 49 -17.93 32.87 10.39
N LEU A 50 -17.83 32.83 11.72
CA LEU A 50 -18.87 33.35 12.63
C LEU A 50 -19.06 34.86 12.47
N LYS A 51 -17.96 35.63 12.35
CA LYS A 51 -17.99 37.07 12.08
C LYS A 51 -18.63 37.39 10.72
N CYS A 52 -18.27 36.67 9.66
CA CYS A 52 -18.86 36.85 8.33
C CYS A 52 -20.36 36.54 8.28
N LEU A 53 -20.84 35.64 9.13
CA LEU A 53 -22.25 35.23 9.22
C LEU A 53 -23.03 35.98 10.32
N PHE A 54 -22.38 36.91 11.03
CA PHE A 54 -22.94 37.65 12.17
C PHE A 54 -23.53 36.74 13.27
N LEU A 55 -22.93 35.56 13.45
CA LEU A 55 -23.38 34.56 14.44
C LEU A 55 -22.64 34.74 15.77
N ARG A 56 -23.40 34.86 16.86
CA ARG A 56 -22.88 34.96 18.22
C ARG A 56 -22.76 33.61 18.94
N LYS A 57 -23.55 32.62 18.53
CA LYS A 57 -23.61 31.30 19.17
C LYS A 57 -23.05 30.23 18.24
N PHE A 58 -22.17 29.39 18.79
CA PHE A 58 -21.60 28.24 18.09
C PHE A 58 -21.90 26.96 18.87
N HIS A 59 -22.65 26.05 18.26
CA HIS A 59 -23.05 24.78 18.87
C HIS A 59 -22.38 23.61 18.15
N LEU A 60 -21.72 22.74 18.92
CA LEU A 60 -21.12 21.50 18.42
C LEU A 60 -21.98 20.32 18.87
N TRP A 61 -22.34 19.45 17.93
CA TRP A 61 -23.12 18.23 18.18
C TRP A 61 -22.37 16.98 17.73
N PRO A 62 -21.32 16.54 18.46
CA PRO A 62 -20.60 15.32 18.13
C PRO A 62 -21.42 14.08 18.49
N ARG A 63 -21.12 12.94 17.85
CA ARG A 63 -21.83 11.67 18.08
C ARG A 63 -21.71 11.14 19.51
N PHE A 64 -20.65 11.52 20.24
CA PHE A 64 -20.43 11.13 21.64
C PHE A 64 -21.15 12.04 22.66
N GLN A 65 -21.90 13.04 22.21
CA GLN A 65 -22.69 13.86 23.12
C GLN A 65 -23.82 13.04 23.73
N VAL A 66 -24.02 13.18 25.05
CA VAL A 66 -24.95 12.36 25.86
C VAL A 66 -26.32 12.17 25.21
N TYR A 67 -26.99 13.24 24.79
CA TYR A 67 -28.32 13.15 24.16
C TYR A 67 -28.30 12.40 22.81
N VAL A 68 -27.25 12.60 22.02
CA VAL A 68 -27.11 11.99 20.69
C VAL A 68 -26.75 10.50 20.83
N SER A 69 -25.88 10.16 21.76
CA SER A 69 -25.48 8.78 22.05
C SER A 69 -26.66 7.98 22.61
N GLN A 70 -27.46 8.53 23.52
CA GLN A 70 -28.68 7.89 24.02
C GLN A 70 -29.66 7.51 22.91
N ASP A 71 -29.86 8.40 21.93
CA ASP A 71 -30.75 8.14 20.81
C ASP A 71 -30.16 7.12 19.81
N LEU A 72 -28.85 7.20 19.53
CA LEU A 72 -28.16 6.32 18.58
C LEU A 72 -27.88 4.90 19.12
N GLU A 73 -27.70 4.75 20.43
CA GLU A 73 -27.41 3.47 21.10
C GLU A 73 -28.66 2.66 21.41
N ARG A 74 -29.86 3.22 21.19
CA ARG A 74 -31.13 2.54 21.44
C ARG A 74 -31.32 1.28 20.58
N ASP A 75 -30.87 1.32 19.33
CA ASP A 75 -30.97 0.19 18.39
C ASP A 75 -29.78 0.23 17.41
N PRO A 76 -28.59 -0.23 17.83
CA PRO A 76 -27.41 -0.20 16.98
C PRO A 76 -27.52 -1.27 15.88
N PRO A 77 -27.15 -0.94 14.63
CA PRO A 77 -27.13 -1.92 13.56
C PRO A 77 -26.09 -3.02 13.83
N GLU A 78 -26.40 -4.27 13.47
CA GLU A 78 -25.44 -5.37 13.52
C GLU A 78 -24.34 -5.14 12.46
N VAL A 79 -23.10 -4.98 12.91
CA VAL A 79 -21.94 -4.78 12.05
C VAL A 79 -21.07 -6.04 12.06
N VAL A 80 -20.95 -6.69 10.91
CA VAL A 80 -20.06 -7.85 10.72
C VAL A 80 -18.80 -7.39 10.00
N ASP A 81 -17.68 -7.36 10.74
CA ASP A 81 -16.38 -6.98 10.20
C ASP A 81 -15.71 -8.14 9.44
N VAL A 82 -15.76 -8.10 8.11
CA VAL A 82 -15.06 -9.07 7.25
C VAL A 82 -13.69 -8.52 6.85
N ARG A 83 -12.62 -9.15 7.34
CA ARG A 83 -11.24 -8.79 7.00
C ARG A 83 -10.76 -9.57 5.79
N VAL A 84 -10.63 -8.90 4.65
CA VAL A 84 -10.08 -9.49 3.43
C VAL A 84 -8.60 -9.11 3.29
N PRO A 85 -7.66 -10.07 3.38
CA PRO A 85 -6.24 -9.78 3.21
C PRO A 85 -5.92 -9.47 1.74
N MET A 86 -4.94 -8.59 1.52
CA MET A 86 -4.40 -8.35 0.18
C MET A 86 -3.58 -9.55 -0.31
N SER A 87 -3.58 -9.78 -1.62
CA SER A 87 -2.70 -10.79 -2.23
C SER A 87 -1.22 -10.44 -2.05
N THR A 88 -0.35 -11.45 -2.09
CA THR A 88 1.10 -11.30 -1.93
C THR A 88 1.70 -10.28 -2.92
N TYR A 89 1.24 -10.28 -4.18
CA TYR A 89 1.66 -9.33 -5.19
C TYR A 89 1.12 -7.91 -4.94
N MET A 90 -0.10 -7.76 -4.42
CA MET A 90 -0.62 -6.44 -4.03
C MET A 90 0.18 -5.84 -2.87
N ILE A 91 0.53 -6.65 -1.87
CA ILE A 91 1.40 -6.21 -0.76
C ILE A 91 2.78 -5.82 -1.28
N GLY A 92 3.34 -6.60 -2.22
CA GLY A 92 4.60 -6.27 -2.88
C GLY A 92 4.56 -4.93 -3.63
N ILE A 93 3.48 -4.68 -4.37
CA ILE A 93 3.24 -3.40 -5.05
C ILE A 93 3.13 -2.27 -4.03
N GLN A 94 2.29 -2.40 -3.01
CA GLN A 94 2.08 -1.37 -2.00
C GLN A 94 3.40 -0.97 -1.32
N LYS A 95 4.21 -1.95 -0.91
CA LYS A 95 5.53 -1.68 -0.32
C LYS A 95 6.44 -0.93 -1.28
N ALA A 96 6.48 -1.34 -2.54
CA ALA A 96 7.29 -0.66 -3.57
C ALA A 96 6.81 0.78 -3.81
N VAL A 97 5.50 1.05 -3.86
CA VAL A 97 4.98 2.42 -3.99
C VAL A 97 5.35 3.27 -2.79
N ILE A 98 5.23 2.74 -1.57
CA ILE A 98 5.59 3.45 -0.33
C ILE A 98 7.09 3.80 -0.33
N GLU A 99 7.95 2.88 -0.76
CA GLU A 99 9.40 3.10 -0.88
C GLU A 99 9.73 4.23 -1.89
N VAL A 100 9.04 4.25 -3.03
CA VAL A 100 9.18 5.32 -4.04
C VAL A 100 8.66 6.66 -3.50
N MET A 101 7.52 6.67 -2.79
CA MET A 101 6.98 7.87 -2.16
C MET A 101 7.96 8.45 -1.13
N ASP A 102 8.57 7.61 -0.30
CA ASP A 102 9.60 8.02 0.67
C ASP A 102 10.83 8.63 -0.02
N ALA A 103 11.29 8.04 -1.12
CA ALA A 103 12.36 8.61 -1.93
C ALA A 103 11.98 9.98 -2.51
N CYS A 104 10.77 10.15 -3.05
CA CYS A 104 10.27 11.44 -3.54
C CYS A 104 10.19 12.49 -2.43
N LEU A 105 9.73 12.11 -1.23
CA LEU A 105 9.67 13.01 -0.07
C LEU A 105 11.06 13.41 0.41
N LYS A 106 12.03 12.49 0.45
CA LYS A 106 13.43 12.78 0.77
C LYS A 106 14.05 13.75 -0.22
N GLU A 107 13.81 13.57 -1.51
CA GLU A 107 14.27 14.50 -2.54
C GLU A 107 13.62 15.89 -2.41
N MET A 108 12.35 15.96 -1.99
CA MET A 108 11.69 17.23 -1.74
C MET A 108 12.24 17.94 -0.50
N ARG A 109 12.54 17.20 0.59
CA ARG A 109 13.15 17.73 1.82
C ARG A 109 14.50 18.40 1.57
N LYS A 110 15.31 17.88 0.63
CA LYS A 110 16.58 18.51 0.22
C LYS A 110 16.42 19.93 -0.31
N THR A 111 15.21 20.33 -0.72
CA THR A 111 14.97 21.65 -1.30
C THR A 111 14.79 22.75 -0.24
N ASN A 112 14.98 22.47 1.07
CA ASN A 112 15.04 23.38 2.23
C ASN A 112 13.89 24.41 2.42
N LYS A 113 12.93 24.51 1.50
CA LYS A 113 11.82 25.48 1.52
C LYS A 113 10.51 24.92 2.06
N VAL A 114 10.49 23.66 2.47
CA VAL A 114 9.25 22.96 2.85
C VAL A 114 9.41 22.38 4.24
N ASP A 115 8.41 22.59 5.08
CA ASP A 115 8.42 22.17 6.47
C ASP A 115 8.43 20.63 6.58
N VAL A 116 9.29 20.12 7.45
CA VAL A 116 9.79 18.74 7.46
C VAL A 116 8.89 17.85 8.33
N GLU A 117 8.13 18.43 9.25
CA GLU A 117 7.37 17.71 10.27
C GLU A 117 6.07 17.07 9.72
N ASP A 118 5.35 17.77 8.86
CA ASP A 118 4.07 17.28 8.31
C ASP A 118 4.23 16.27 7.15
N LEU A 119 5.42 16.21 6.55
CA LEU A 119 5.69 15.50 5.29
C LEU A 119 6.15 14.04 5.47
N THR A 120 5.59 13.34 6.44
CA THR A 120 5.90 11.92 6.70
C THR A 120 5.16 11.00 5.73
N VAL A 121 5.67 9.78 5.55
CA VAL A 121 5.03 8.74 4.73
C VAL A 121 3.66 8.37 5.28
N GLU A 122 3.52 8.31 6.60
CA GLU A 122 2.26 8.02 7.30
C GLU A 122 1.22 9.11 7.00
N ASN A 123 1.63 10.37 7.06
CA ASN A 123 0.79 11.48 6.66
C ASN A 123 0.43 11.43 5.16
N GLY A 124 1.37 11.02 4.32
CA GLY A 124 1.22 10.80 2.88
C GLY A 124 0.10 9.83 2.48
N LEU A 125 -0.26 8.89 3.36
CA LEU A 125 -1.34 7.93 3.10
C LEU A 125 -2.73 8.52 3.36
N PHE A 126 -2.86 9.55 4.19
CA PHE A 126 -4.16 10.13 4.52
C PHE A 126 -4.72 11.03 3.42
N LYS A 127 -6.03 10.96 3.16
CA LYS A 127 -6.72 11.78 2.14
C LYS A 127 -6.44 13.29 2.28
N SER A 128 -6.24 13.78 3.50
CA SER A 128 -5.91 15.18 3.83
C SER A 128 -4.52 15.64 3.36
N PHE A 129 -3.61 14.73 3.02
CA PHE A 129 -2.23 15.08 2.65
C PHE A 129 -2.13 16.03 1.46
N ASP A 130 -2.96 15.85 0.43
CA ASP A 130 -2.96 16.74 -0.74
C ASP A 130 -3.34 18.19 -0.35
N GLU A 131 -4.17 18.34 0.67
CA GLU A 131 -4.60 19.64 1.17
C GLU A 131 -3.55 20.28 2.07
N ILE A 132 -2.84 19.47 2.87
CA ILE A 132 -1.68 19.92 3.67
C ILE A 132 -0.56 20.39 2.74
N VAL A 133 -0.21 19.59 1.72
CA VAL A 133 0.80 19.92 0.73
C VAL A 133 0.44 21.20 -0.03
N ARG A 134 -0.82 21.36 -0.49
CA ARG A 134 -1.25 22.63 -1.12
C ARG A 134 -1.12 23.81 -0.17
N ARG A 135 -1.60 23.69 1.08
CA ARG A 135 -1.55 24.79 2.05
C ARG A 135 -0.12 25.29 2.32
N GLN A 136 0.85 24.37 2.38
CA GLN A 136 2.25 24.71 2.60
C GLN A 136 2.94 25.23 1.34
N LEU A 137 2.61 24.68 0.16
CA LEU A 137 3.30 25.01 -1.08
C LEU A 137 2.69 26.20 -1.84
N ASP A 138 1.40 26.51 -1.66
CA ASP A 138 0.71 27.61 -2.35
C ASP A 138 1.41 28.98 -2.13
N PRO A 139 1.83 29.35 -0.90
CA PRO A 139 2.53 30.62 -0.66
C PRO A 139 3.86 30.75 -1.40
N ILE A 140 4.55 29.62 -1.61
CA ILE A 140 5.91 29.57 -2.19
C ILE A 140 5.93 28.99 -3.61
N TRP A 141 4.77 28.73 -4.21
CA TRP A 141 4.65 27.96 -5.46
C TRP A 141 5.47 28.51 -6.62
N HIS A 142 5.50 29.85 -6.71
CA HIS A 142 6.26 30.59 -7.71
C HIS A 142 7.79 30.48 -7.50
N THR A 143 8.24 30.31 -6.26
CA THR A 143 9.66 30.18 -5.90
C THR A 143 10.20 28.76 -5.98
N LEU A 144 9.33 27.76 -6.16
CA LEU A 144 9.72 26.36 -6.28
C LEU A 144 10.37 26.09 -7.64
N GLY A 145 11.36 25.19 -7.66
CA GLY A 145 11.97 24.73 -8.91
C GLY A 145 11.02 23.87 -9.74
N LYS A 146 11.28 23.74 -11.05
CA LYS A 146 10.54 22.81 -11.93
C LYS A 146 10.56 21.37 -11.42
N ARG A 147 11.71 20.93 -10.87
CA ARG A 147 11.89 19.60 -10.26
C ARG A 147 10.99 19.39 -9.03
N ALA A 148 10.90 20.36 -8.13
CA ALA A 148 10.06 20.26 -6.93
C ALA A 148 8.56 20.20 -7.28
N ARG A 149 8.10 21.02 -8.23
CA ARG A 149 6.72 20.94 -8.75
C ARG A 149 6.40 19.59 -9.38
N GLN A 150 7.36 19.00 -10.09
CA GLN A 150 7.21 17.66 -10.65
C GLN A 150 7.09 16.60 -9.54
N LEU A 151 7.91 16.66 -8.48
CA LEU A 151 7.80 15.74 -7.34
C LEU A 151 6.43 15.79 -6.66
N VAL A 152 5.81 16.97 -6.57
CA VAL A 152 4.44 17.11 -6.04
C VAL A 152 3.41 16.42 -6.94
N SER A 153 3.57 16.55 -8.27
CA SER A 153 2.73 15.84 -9.23
C SER A 153 2.94 14.32 -9.12
N ASP A 154 4.19 13.88 -9.01
CA ASP A 154 4.57 12.47 -8.88
C ASP A 154 3.96 11.87 -7.59
N LEU A 155 4.01 12.57 -6.46
CA LEU A 155 3.36 12.14 -5.22
C LEU A 155 1.85 11.96 -5.40
N LYS A 156 1.18 12.88 -6.10
CA LYS A 156 -0.25 12.76 -6.41
C LYS A 156 -0.55 11.53 -7.27
N THR A 157 0.30 11.25 -8.25
CA THR A 157 0.20 10.07 -9.11
C THR A 157 0.40 8.77 -8.32
N LEU A 158 1.44 8.68 -7.49
CA LEU A 158 1.71 7.50 -6.64
C LEU A 158 0.56 7.21 -5.66
N ARG A 159 -0.06 8.24 -5.10
CA ARG A 159 -1.24 8.09 -4.23
C ARG A 159 -2.45 7.56 -4.98
N LYS A 160 -2.70 8.03 -6.20
CA LYS A 160 -3.76 7.46 -7.06
C LYS A 160 -3.48 6.01 -7.41
N LEU A 161 -2.22 5.66 -7.64
CA LEU A 161 -1.83 4.29 -7.93
C LEU A 161 -2.18 3.33 -6.78
N LEU A 162 -1.95 3.75 -5.53
CA LEU A 162 -2.37 2.97 -4.34
C LEU A 162 -3.89 2.82 -4.24
N ASP A 163 -4.65 3.87 -4.52
CA ASP A 163 -6.12 3.82 -4.52
C ASP A 163 -6.66 2.88 -5.62
N TYR A 164 -6.06 2.94 -6.81
CA TYR A 164 -6.43 2.12 -7.96
C TYR A 164 -6.04 0.65 -7.80
N LEU A 165 -4.99 0.35 -7.02
CA LEU A 165 -4.59 -1.03 -6.73
C LEU A 165 -5.71 -1.82 -6.05
N VAL A 166 -6.49 -1.17 -5.19
CA VAL A 166 -7.59 -1.79 -4.42
C VAL A 166 -8.92 -1.69 -5.16
N ARG A 167 -9.14 -0.63 -5.95
CA ARG A 167 -10.43 -0.38 -6.63
C ARG A 167 -10.57 -1.05 -7.99
N TYR A 168 -9.49 -1.22 -8.75
CA TYR A 168 -9.54 -1.77 -10.11
C TYR A 168 -9.08 -3.23 -10.17
N ASP A 169 -9.54 -3.94 -11.21
CA ASP A 169 -9.07 -5.27 -11.55
C ASP A 169 -7.59 -5.25 -12.02
N ALA A 170 -6.95 -6.42 -11.98
CA ALA A 170 -5.53 -6.55 -12.30
C ALA A 170 -5.19 -6.13 -13.74
N VAL A 171 -6.09 -6.34 -14.70
CA VAL A 171 -5.86 -6.04 -16.12
C VAL A 171 -5.98 -4.54 -16.37
N THR A 172 -7.04 -3.89 -15.88
CA THR A 172 -7.21 -2.44 -15.98
C THR A 172 -6.08 -1.70 -15.24
N TYR A 173 -5.67 -2.19 -14.08
CA TYR A 173 -4.55 -1.63 -13.34
C TYR A 173 -3.23 -1.69 -14.14
N LEU A 174 -2.95 -2.83 -14.80
CA LEU A 174 -1.77 -2.96 -15.65
C LEU A 174 -1.81 -2.03 -16.86
N LYS A 175 -2.97 -1.92 -17.54
CA LYS A 175 -3.17 -0.97 -18.64
C LYS A 175 -2.93 0.48 -18.22
N TYR A 176 -3.39 0.84 -17.02
CA TYR A 176 -3.16 2.18 -16.46
C TYR A 176 -1.67 2.42 -16.17
N LEU A 177 -0.95 1.43 -15.64
CA LEU A 177 0.50 1.52 -15.45
C LEU A 177 1.26 1.72 -16.76
N ASP A 178 0.87 0.98 -17.81
CA ASP A 178 1.52 1.10 -19.13
C ASP A 178 1.21 2.43 -19.81
N SER A 179 -0.03 2.94 -19.71
CA SER A 179 -0.37 4.27 -20.24
C SER A 179 0.39 5.37 -19.52
N LEU A 180 0.57 5.22 -18.21
CA LEU A 180 1.31 6.18 -17.41
C LEU A 180 2.80 6.17 -17.75
N ARG A 181 3.37 4.98 -17.97
CA ARG A 181 4.75 4.83 -18.45
C ARG A 181 4.94 5.52 -19.81
N ALA A 182 3.96 5.44 -20.70
CA ALA A 182 4.02 6.13 -22.00
C ALA A 182 3.95 7.66 -21.84
N SER A 183 3.03 8.16 -21.00
CA SER A 183 2.79 9.61 -20.85
C SER A 183 3.85 10.35 -20.03
N GLU A 184 4.36 9.74 -18.95
CA GLU A 184 5.24 10.43 -18.00
C GLU A 184 6.75 10.18 -18.25
N SER A 185 7.07 9.28 -19.20
CA SER A 185 8.40 8.69 -19.47
C SER A 185 9.64 9.58 -19.35
N PHE A 186 9.58 10.89 -19.63
CA PHE A 186 10.75 11.78 -19.60
C PHE A 186 10.76 12.79 -18.44
N ARG A 187 9.65 12.97 -17.71
CA ARG A 187 9.53 14.04 -16.71
C ARG A 187 9.40 13.53 -15.29
N SER A 188 8.74 12.40 -15.08
CA SER A 188 8.51 11.83 -13.75
C SER A 188 9.78 11.18 -13.20
N VAL A 189 10.21 11.63 -12.02
CA VAL A 189 11.43 11.12 -11.37
C VAL A 189 11.19 9.70 -10.83
N TRP A 190 9.95 9.42 -10.44
CA TRP A 190 9.58 8.17 -9.78
C TRP A 190 9.67 6.93 -10.68
N ILE A 191 9.47 7.06 -12.00
CA ILE A 191 9.57 5.94 -12.97
C ILE A 191 11.01 5.42 -13.10
N PHE A 192 12.01 6.24 -12.77
CA PHE A 192 13.42 5.86 -12.81
C PHE A 192 13.94 5.35 -11.46
N ALA A 193 13.12 5.39 -10.41
CA ALA A 193 13.50 4.84 -9.11
C ALA A 193 13.66 3.32 -9.23
N GLU A 194 14.67 2.75 -8.57
CA GLU A 194 14.95 1.30 -8.60
C GLU A 194 13.74 0.48 -8.09
N SER A 195 13.04 1.00 -7.09
CA SER A 195 11.86 0.35 -6.51
C SER A 195 10.65 0.37 -7.46
N SER A 196 10.65 1.24 -8.49
CA SER A 196 9.56 1.31 -9.48
C SER A 196 9.51 0.07 -10.38
N TYR A 197 10.66 -0.54 -10.69
CA TYR A 197 10.72 -1.76 -11.50
C TYR A 197 9.91 -2.90 -10.86
N LYS A 198 9.95 -3.00 -9.53
CA LYS A 198 9.19 -3.98 -8.74
C LYS A 198 7.68 -3.79 -8.92
N ILE A 199 7.19 -2.56 -9.04
CA ILE A 199 5.77 -2.24 -9.27
C ILE A 199 5.31 -2.86 -10.59
N PHE A 200 6.04 -2.59 -11.67
CA PHE A 200 5.71 -3.11 -13.01
C PHE A 200 5.84 -4.63 -13.08
N GLU A 201 6.86 -5.21 -12.43
CA GLU A 201 7.06 -6.66 -12.40
C GLU A 201 5.92 -7.37 -11.68
N TYR A 202 5.53 -6.92 -10.48
CA TYR A 202 4.43 -7.52 -9.73
C TYR A 202 3.08 -7.29 -10.41
N ALA A 203 2.86 -6.13 -11.04
CA ALA A 203 1.65 -5.88 -11.82
C ALA A 203 1.53 -6.86 -13.00
N LYS A 204 2.63 -7.13 -13.72
CA LYS A 204 2.66 -8.13 -14.79
C LYS A 204 2.39 -9.54 -14.27
N LYS A 205 3.01 -9.93 -13.15
CA LYS A 205 2.81 -11.24 -12.52
C LYS A 205 1.36 -11.49 -12.06
N ARG A 206 0.58 -10.44 -11.80
CA ARG A 206 -0.86 -10.55 -11.48
C ARG A 206 -1.73 -10.93 -12.67
N VAL A 207 -1.29 -10.61 -13.90
CA VAL A 207 -2.05 -10.83 -15.14
C VAL A 207 -1.47 -11.99 -15.92
N TYR A 208 -0.18 -11.92 -16.21
CA TYR A 208 0.54 -12.92 -16.97
C TYR A 208 1.07 -14.00 -16.03
N HIS A 209 0.49 -15.18 -16.17
CA HIS A 209 1.12 -16.39 -15.71
C HIS A 209 2.08 -16.81 -16.81
N PHE A 210 3.38 -16.79 -16.54
CA PHE A 210 4.34 -17.46 -17.42
C PHE A 210 4.07 -18.97 -17.31
N GLY A 211 3.12 -19.43 -18.10
CA GLY A 211 3.06 -20.82 -18.51
C GLY A 211 4.32 -21.06 -19.31
N ARG A 212 5.37 -21.56 -18.65
CA ARG A 212 6.27 -22.45 -19.36
C ARG A 212 5.34 -23.56 -19.84
N SER A 213 4.97 -23.55 -21.12
CA SER A 213 4.35 -24.71 -21.72
C SER A 213 5.33 -25.82 -21.46
N ASP A 214 4.95 -26.67 -20.50
CA ASP A 214 5.58 -27.94 -20.28
C ASP A 214 5.28 -28.76 -21.54
N SER A 215 6.08 -28.56 -22.56
CA SER A 215 6.44 -29.64 -23.47
C SER A 215 7.15 -30.65 -22.57
N GLY A 216 6.33 -31.49 -21.93
CA GLY A 216 6.60 -32.41 -20.82
C GLY A 216 8.00 -32.42 -20.20
N GLU A 217 8.11 -32.01 -18.94
CA GLU A 217 9.00 -32.63 -17.99
C GLU A 217 8.62 -32.33 -16.52
N LEU A 218 8.16 -33.40 -15.87
CA LEU A 218 8.24 -33.60 -14.43
C LEU A 218 9.54 -33.05 -13.82
N GLY A 219 9.40 -32.01 -13.00
CA GLY A 219 10.03 -32.02 -11.68
C GLY A 219 10.87 -30.82 -11.28
N GLN A 220 10.46 -30.18 -10.19
CA GLN A 220 11.37 -29.63 -9.18
C GLN A 220 10.87 -29.96 -7.75
N SER A 221 11.05 -31.23 -7.37
CA SER A 221 11.38 -31.61 -5.99
C SER A 221 12.71 -32.36 -6.02
N LYS A 222 13.80 -31.65 -6.29
CA LYS A 222 15.14 -32.23 -6.57
C LYS A 222 16.24 -31.88 -5.55
N THR A 223 15.93 -31.27 -4.41
CA THR A 223 16.93 -31.14 -3.33
C THR A 223 16.82 -32.26 -2.28
N ALA A 224 15.63 -32.82 -2.02
CA ALA A 224 15.46 -33.92 -1.06
C ALA A 224 15.55 -35.32 -1.69
N SER A 225 15.02 -35.52 -2.91
CA SER A 225 14.91 -36.86 -3.52
C SER A 225 16.25 -37.40 -4.03
N THR A 226 17.14 -36.53 -4.52
CA THR A 226 18.49 -36.91 -4.98
C THR A 226 19.37 -37.41 -3.82
N LYS A 227 19.25 -36.82 -2.64
CA LYS A 227 19.96 -37.25 -1.42
C LYS A 227 19.44 -38.61 -0.94
N LYS A 228 18.12 -38.82 -0.97
CA LYS A 228 17.48 -40.10 -0.62
C LYS A 228 17.85 -41.23 -1.60
N ARG A 229 17.92 -40.94 -2.91
CA ARG A 229 18.36 -41.91 -3.94
C ARG A 229 19.85 -42.27 -3.84
N LYS A 230 20.73 -41.31 -3.57
CA LYS A 230 22.16 -41.60 -3.33
C LYS A 230 22.34 -42.48 -2.08
N LEU A 231 21.66 -42.16 -0.97
CA LEU A 231 21.74 -42.97 0.26
C LEU A 231 21.24 -44.41 0.04
N LEU A 232 20.15 -44.58 -0.72
CA LEU A 232 19.59 -45.90 -1.03
C LEU A 232 20.50 -46.73 -1.94
N MET A 233 21.18 -46.10 -2.90
CA MET A 233 22.17 -46.79 -3.74
C MET A 233 23.43 -47.18 -2.95
N THR A 234 23.92 -46.32 -2.05
CA THR A 234 25.07 -46.66 -1.19
C THR A 234 24.72 -47.81 -0.23
N ALA A 235 23.52 -47.80 0.35
CA ALA A 235 23.03 -48.89 1.21
C ALA A 235 22.87 -50.22 0.46
N ARG A 236 22.41 -50.19 -0.80
CA ARG A 236 22.36 -51.39 -1.66
C ARG A 236 23.76 -51.92 -1.99
N ARG A 237 24.73 -51.05 -2.26
CA ARG A 237 26.14 -51.44 -2.50
C ARG A 237 26.78 -52.10 -1.28
N MET A 238 26.52 -51.60 -0.08
CA MET A 238 27.02 -52.21 1.17
C MET A 238 26.38 -53.58 1.43
N LYS A 239 25.07 -53.75 1.18
CA LYS A 239 24.40 -55.05 1.31
C LYS A 239 24.94 -56.10 0.33
N ILE A 240 25.21 -55.71 -0.91
CA ILE A 240 25.81 -56.61 -1.92
C ILE A 240 27.23 -57.02 -1.49
N SER A 241 28.03 -56.07 -1.00
CA SER A 241 29.39 -56.37 -0.51
C SER A 241 29.39 -57.33 0.69
N GLN A 242 28.45 -57.17 1.64
CA GLN A 242 28.26 -58.11 2.75
C GLN A 242 27.76 -59.49 2.29
N GLN A 243 26.88 -59.57 1.28
CA GLN A 243 26.46 -60.85 0.73
C GLN A 243 27.61 -61.58 0.02
N VAL A 244 28.44 -60.86 -0.74
CA VAL A 244 29.62 -61.43 -1.41
C VAL A 244 30.66 -61.91 -0.39
N GLN A 245 30.88 -61.16 0.70
CA GLN A 245 31.76 -61.62 1.78
C GLN A 245 31.22 -62.86 2.51
N ARG A 246 29.90 -62.93 2.77
CA ARG A 246 29.26 -64.11 3.38
C ARG A 246 29.29 -65.32 2.45
N ALA A 247 29.09 -65.14 1.15
CA ALA A 247 29.23 -66.19 0.15
C ALA A 247 30.68 -66.67 0.02
N GLY A 248 31.66 -65.75 0.08
CA GLY A 248 33.08 -66.09 0.09
C GLY A 248 33.52 -66.84 1.36
N LEU A 249 32.98 -66.48 2.53
CA LEU A 249 33.20 -67.22 3.79
C LEU A 249 32.51 -68.59 3.77
N PHE A 250 31.33 -68.71 3.16
CA PHE A 250 30.64 -69.98 2.98
C PHE A 250 31.41 -70.91 2.05
N TRP A 251 31.90 -70.40 0.91
CA TRP A 251 32.76 -71.17 0.00
C TRP A 251 34.08 -71.58 0.65
N ARG A 252 34.75 -70.71 1.43
CA ARG A 252 35.97 -71.08 2.17
C ARG A 252 35.73 -72.10 3.28
N LYS A 253 34.56 -72.12 3.92
CA LYS A 253 34.20 -73.16 4.90
C LYS A 253 33.84 -74.48 4.22
N SER A 254 33.13 -74.44 3.09
CA SER A 254 32.80 -75.62 2.29
C SER A 254 34.04 -76.31 1.71
N TRP A 255 34.98 -75.53 1.16
CA TRP A 255 36.26 -76.06 0.66
C TRP A 255 37.12 -76.71 1.75
N ARG A 256 37.13 -76.12 2.96
CA ARG A 256 37.86 -76.67 4.11
C ARG A 256 37.23 -77.95 4.66
N SER A 257 35.92 -78.11 4.51
CA SER A 257 35.21 -79.35 4.87
C SER A 257 35.47 -80.47 3.86
N HIS A 258 35.71 -80.15 2.58
CA HIS A 258 36.00 -81.13 1.54
C HIS A 258 37.46 -81.65 1.57
N GLN A 259 38.41 -80.89 2.12
CA GLN A 259 39.80 -81.35 2.31
C GLN A 259 40.01 -82.19 3.59
N SER A 260 39.07 -82.15 4.55
CA SER A 260 39.15 -82.93 5.80
C SER A 260 38.57 -84.36 5.68
N GLY A 261 38.03 -84.74 4.51
CA GLY A 261 37.35 -86.02 4.28
C GLY A 261 38.11 -87.03 3.41
N ARG A 262 39.41 -86.83 3.16
CA ARG A 262 40.28 -87.83 2.52
C ARG A 262 41.50 -88.12 3.40
N SER A 263 41.26 -88.82 4.49
CA SER A 263 42.23 -89.71 5.10
C SER A 263 41.45 -90.77 5.88
N TYR A 264 41.92 -92.01 5.76
CA TYR A 264 41.48 -93.24 6.41
C TYR A 264 40.41 -94.08 5.70
N LEU A 265 40.95 -95.15 5.07
CA LEU A 265 40.38 -96.45 4.72
C LEU A 265 39.31 -96.51 3.62
#